data_AF-G0LNY0-F1
#
_entry.id   AF-G0LNY0-F1
#
_cell.length_a   1.000
_cell.length_b   1.000
_cell.length_c   1.000
_cell.angle_alpha   90.00
_cell.angle_beta   90.00
_cell.angle_gamma   90.00
#
_symmetry.space_group_name_H-M   'P 1'
#
loop_
_entity.id
_entity.type
_entity.pdbx_description
1 polymer ?
#
loop_
_entity_poly.entity_id
_entity_poly.type
_entity_poly.pdbx_seq_one_letter_code
_entity_poly.pdbx_strand_id
1 'polypeptide(L)'
;MAHTPFGYAMVNGKIEVQAKEAEQLKLLIASYLSGQSLANAARESGINRSHGGITRILTDERYLGNGLFPRLISKEQFEQLKNERFKRAKKLGRLNRTKEEESFTPCFEFTIGEVEDKYDNPIKQAEYVYSLIKEEVT
;
A
#
# COMPACT_ATOMS: atom_id res chain seq x y z
N MET A 1 4.91 -9.37 -18.39
CA MET A 1 3.75 -10.05 -19.01
C MET A 1 2.54 -9.13 -18.94
N ALA A 2 1.89 -8.86 -20.07
CA ALA A 2 0.65 -8.08 -20.08
C ALA A 2 -0.46 -8.93 -19.45
N HIS A 3 -0.88 -8.57 -18.23
CA HIS A 3 -1.97 -9.26 -17.55
C HIS A 3 -3.31 -8.76 -18.08
N THR A 4 -4.07 -9.67 -18.70
CA THR A 4 -5.49 -9.47 -18.99
C THR A 4 -6.24 -9.25 -17.66
N PRO A 5 -7.03 -8.18 -17.54
CA PRO A 5 -7.85 -7.95 -16.35
C PRO A 5 -8.90 -9.06 -16.20
N PHE A 6 -9.27 -9.34 -14.95
CA PHE A 6 -10.30 -10.31 -14.60
C PHE A 6 -11.64 -9.97 -15.30
N GLY A 7 -12.43 -10.94 -15.74
CA GLY A 7 -13.64 -10.69 -16.51
C GLY A 7 -13.43 -10.67 -18.03
N TYR A 8 -12.18 -10.79 -18.49
CA TYR A 8 -11.83 -10.80 -19.91
C TYR A 8 -10.94 -11.98 -20.28
N ALA A 9 -11.08 -12.46 -21.51
CA ALA A 9 -10.21 -13.44 -22.12
C ALA A 9 -9.71 -12.94 -23.48
N MET A 10 -8.50 -13.32 -23.86
CA MET A 10 -8.02 -13.13 -25.23
C MET A 10 -8.48 -14.32 -26.06
N VAL A 11 -9.33 -14.07 -27.05
CA VAL A 11 -9.87 -15.07 -27.98
C VAL A 11 -9.56 -14.59 -29.39
N ASN A 12 -8.79 -15.38 -30.15
CA ASN A 12 -8.41 -15.07 -31.53
C ASN A 12 -7.82 -13.65 -31.75
N GLY A 13 -6.98 -13.19 -30.81
CA GLY A 13 -6.35 -11.87 -30.86
C GLY A 13 -7.26 -10.70 -30.50
N LYS A 14 -8.50 -10.96 -30.08
CA LYS A 14 -9.44 -9.95 -29.56
C LYS A 14 -9.72 -10.19 -28.09
N ILE A 15 -10.06 -9.12 -27.38
CA ILE A 15 -10.44 -9.19 -25.96
C ILE A 15 -11.95 -9.36 -25.90
N GLU A 16 -12.38 -10.47 -25.33
CA GLU A 16 -13.79 -10.82 -25.16
C GLU A 16 -14.16 -10.91 -23.68
N VAL A 17 -15.44 -10.71 -23.38
CA VAL A 17 -15.96 -10.81 -22.02
C VAL A 17 -16.10 -12.27 -21.64
N GLN A 18 -15.49 -12.67 -20.53
CA GLN A 18 -15.73 -13.97 -19.96
C GLN A 18 -16.95 -13.91 -19.05
N ALA A 19 -18.09 -14.44 -19.52
CA ALA A 19 -19.39 -14.30 -18.87
C ALA A 19 -19.37 -14.67 -17.38
N LYS A 20 -18.74 -15.79 -17.01
CA LYS A 20 -18.64 -16.23 -15.62
C LYS A 20 -17.92 -15.22 -14.73
N GLU A 21 -16.74 -14.77 -15.14
CA GLU A 21 -15.96 -13.80 -14.37
C GLU A 21 -16.62 -12.41 -14.36
N ALA A 22 -17.33 -12.04 -15.42
CA ALA A 22 -18.10 -10.80 -15.47
C ALA A 22 -19.25 -10.78 -14.44
N GLU A 23 -19.95 -11.90 -14.26
CA GLU A 23 -20.98 -12.01 -13.20
C GLU A 23 -20.36 -11.98 -11.80
N GLN A 24 -19.21 -12.64 -11.61
CA GLN A 24 -18.46 -12.55 -10.34
C GLN A 24 -18.03 -11.11 -10.04
N LEU A 25 -17.59 -10.35 -11.05
CA LEU A 25 -17.24 -8.94 -10.91
C LEU A 25 -18.44 -8.10 -10.47
N LYS A 26 -19.61 -8.29 -11.10
CA LYS A 26 -20.84 -7.57 -10.73
C LYS A 26 -21.23 -7.86 -9.28
N LEU A 27 -21.18 -9.13 -8.87
CA LEU A 27 -21.45 -9.53 -7.48
C LEU A 27 -20.43 -8.92 -6.51
N LEU A 28 -19.13 -8.95 -6.84
CA LEU A 28 -18.08 -8.34 -6.02
C LEU A 28 -18.37 -6.86 -5.77
N ILE A 29 -18.72 -6.12 -6.83
CA ILE A 29 -19.01 -4.68 -6.75
C ILE A 29 -20.25 -4.45 -5.89
N ALA A 30 -21.33 -5.19 -6.12
CA ALA A 30 -22.57 -5.08 -5.36
C ALA A 30 -22.34 -5.36 -3.86
N SER A 31 -21.65 -6.46 -3.53
CA SER A 31 -21.30 -6.82 -2.15
C SER A 31 -20.38 -5.80 -1.49
N TYR A 32 -19.42 -5.24 -2.22
CA TYR A 32 -18.54 -4.21 -1.67
C TYR A 32 -19.30 -2.91 -1.38
N LEU A 33 -20.15 -2.46 -2.31
CA LEU A 33 -20.97 -1.26 -2.18
C LEU A 33 -22.08 -1.39 -1.13
N SER A 34 -22.56 -2.60 -0.85
CA SER A 34 -23.52 -2.86 0.24
C SER A 34 -22.91 -2.73 1.64
N GLY A 35 -21.58 -2.55 1.73
CA GLY A 35 -20.88 -2.29 2.99
C GLY A 35 -19.96 -3.41 3.44
N GLN A 36 -19.87 -4.52 2.71
CA GLN A 36 -18.99 -5.61 3.11
C GLN A 36 -17.50 -5.26 3.03
N SER A 37 -16.68 -5.95 3.82
CA SER A 37 -15.22 -5.89 3.69
C SER A 37 -14.76 -6.46 2.35
N LEU A 38 -13.56 -6.07 1.89
CA LEU A 38 -12.97 -6.61 0.66
C LEU A 38 -12.89 -8.15 0.67
N ALA A 39 -12.53 -8.73 1.82
CA ALA A 39 -12.43 -10.18 1.98
C ALA A 39 -13.81 -10.87 1.91
N ASN A 40 -14.84 -10.28 2.51
CA ASN A 40 -16.20 -10.84 2.46
C ASN A 40 -16.80 -10.74 1.06
N ALA A 41 -16.65 -9.59 0.40
CA ALA A 41 -17.13 -9.41 -0.97
C ALA A 41 -16.41 -10.37 -1.96
N ALA A 42 -15.10 -10.58 -1.78
CA ALA A 42 -14.34 -11.56 -2.58
C ALA A 42 -14.81 -13.00 -2.34
N ARG A 43 -15.07 -13.37 -1.09
CA ARG A 43 -15.60 -14.68 -0.72
C ARG A 43 -16.99 -14.91 -1.29
N GLU A 44 -17.87 -13.92 -1.21
CA GLU A 44 -19.24 -14.00 -1.74
C GLU A 44 -19.28 -14.09 -3.27
N SER A 45 -18.41 -13.33 -3.95
CA SER A 45 -18.25 -13.41 -5.41
C SER A 45 -17.48 -14.66 -5.88
N GLY A 46 -16.94 -15.47 -4.95
CA GLY A 46 -16.13 -16.64 -5.28
C GLY A 46 -14.79 -16.29 -5.95
N ILE A 47 -14.30 -15.07 -5.79
CA ILE A 47 -13.04 -14.62 -6.38
C ILE A 47 -11.89 -14.92 -5.42
N ASN A 48 -11.12 -15.96 -5.74
CA ASN A 48 -9.93 -16.33 -4.95
C ASN A 48 -8.69 -15.54 -5.41
N ARG A 49 -8.52 -14.34 -4.85
CA ARG A 49 -7.38 -13.43 -5.08
C ARG A 49 -6.92 -12.79 -3.77
N SER A 50 -5.69 -12.30 -3.74
CA SER A 50 -5.16 -11.55 -2.60
C SER A 50 -5.92 -10.24 -2.39
N HIS A 51 -5.81 -9.66 -1.19
CA HIS A 51 -6.42 -8.37 -0.87
C HIS A 51 -6.03 -7.25 -1.86
N GLY A 52 -4.75 -7.23 -2.27
CA GLY A 52 -4.25 -6.31 -3.31
C GLY A 52 -4.85 -6.62 -4.69
N GLY A 53 -5.04 -7.89 -5.03
CA GLY A 53 -5.69 -8.31 -6.27
C GLY A 53 -7.15 -7.85 -6.36
N ILE A 54 -7.94 -8.03 -5.31
CA ILE A 54 -9.33 -7.55 -5.25
C ILE A 54 -9.39 -6.02 -5.36
N THR A 55 -8.46 -5.32 -4.69
CA THR A 55 -8.35 -3.87 -4.79
C THR A 55 -8.06 -3.42 -6.22
N ARG A 56 -7.16 -4.14 -6.92
CA ARG A 56 -6.84 -3.87 -8.33
C ARG A 56 -8.04 -4.08 -9.24
N ILE A 57 -8.85 -5.13 -9.00
CA ILE A 57 -10.10 -5.36 -9.74
C ILE A 57 -11.06 -4.16 -9.54
N LEU A 58 -11.29 -3.72 -8.29
CA LEU A 58 -12.23 -2.62 -8.02
C LEU A 58 -11.77 -1.24 -8.53
N THR A 59 -10.51 -1.11 -8.96
CA THR A 59 -9.91 0.17 -9.40
C THR A 59 -9.51 0.19 -10.86
N ASP A 60 -9.76 -0.90 -11.60
CA ASP A 60 -9.32 -1.02 -12.98
C ASP A 60 -10.24 -0.23 -13.93
N GLU A 61 -9.72 0.84 -14.50
CA GLU A 61 -10.47 1.72 -15.41
C GLU A 61 -10.85 1.04 -16.73
N ARG A 62 -10.18 -0.06 -17.08
CA ARG A 62 -10.49 -0.82 -18.32
C ARG A 62 -11.94 -1.33 -18.33
N TYR A 63 -12.56 -1.53 -17.17
CA TYR A 63 -13.95 -1.94 -17.07
C TYR A 63 -14.97 -0.90 -17.56
N LEU A 64 -14.59 0.38 -17.64
CA LEU A 64 -15.43 1.44 -18.22
C LEU A 64 -15.63 1.27 -19.74
N GLY A 65 -14.84 0.38 -20.34
CA GLY A 65 -14.77 0.15 -21.77
C GLY A 65 -13.84 1.14 -22.46
N ASN A 66 -13.06 0.64 -23.41
CA ASN A 66 -12.31 1.45 -24.37
C ASN A 66 -12.35 0.75 -25.74
N GLY A 67 -11.61 1.24 -26.73
CA GLY A 67 -11.60 0.62 -28.07
C GLY A 67 -11.14 -0.84 -28.12
N LEU A 68 -10.51 -1.35 -27.05
CA LEU A 68 -9.98 -2.72 -26.95
C LEU A 68 -10.76 -3.59 -25.96
N PHE A 69 -11.20 -3.02 -24.83
CA PHE A 69 -11.89 -3.72 -23.75
C PHE A 69 -13.39 -3.41 -23.82
N PRO A 70 -14.26 -4.43 -23.97
CA PRO A 70 -15.70 -4.25 -23.85
C PRO A 70 -16.06 -3.69 -22.47
N ARG A 71 -17.03 -2.77 -22.40
CA ARG A 71 -17.50 -2.20 -21.12
C ARG A 71 -18.14 -3.28 -20.25
N LEU A 72 -17.76 -3.33 -18.96
CA LEU A 72 -18.38 -4.20 -17.96
C LEU A 72 -19.10 -3.44 -16.84
N ILE A 73 -18.69 -2.20 -16.55
CA ILE A 73 -19.28 -1.36 -15.50
C ILE A 73 -19.66 0.02 -16.06
N SER A 74 -20.64 0.67 -15.44
CA SER A 74 -20.99 2.05 -15.77
C SER A 74 -20.02 3.05 -15.12
N LYS A 75 -19.98 4.29 -15.65
CA LYS A 75 -19.16 5.35 -15.04
C LYS A 75 -19.64 5.68 -13.64
N GLU A 76 -20.95 5.69 -13.44
CA GLU A 76 -21.61 5.97 -12.16
C GLU A 76 -21.23 4.93 -11.11
N GLN A 77 -21.25 3.64 -11.46
CA GLN A 77 -20.81 2.57 -10.57
C GLN A 77 -19.32 2.70 -10.20
N PHE A 78 -18.48 3.09 -11.15
CA PHE A 78 -17.05 3.27 -10.90
C PHE A 78 -16.78 4.46 -9.95
N GLU A 79 -17.52 5.56 -10.11
CA GLU A 79 -17.42 6.71 -9.20
C GLU A 79 -17.97 6.37 -7.80
N GLN A 80 -19.03 5.57 -7.70
CA GLN A 80 -19.49 5.03 -6.41
C GLN A 80 -18.40 4.22 -5.70
N LEU A 81 -17.68 3.36 -6.42
CA LEU A 81 -16.56 2.58 -5.88
C LEU A 81 -15.42 3.49 -5.38
N LYS A 82 -15.04 4.50 -6.16
CA LYS A 82 -14.02 5.50 -5.76
C LYS A 82 -14.43 6.21 -4.49
N ASN A 83 -15.65 6.72 -4.44
CA ASN A 83 -16.19 7.45 -3.29
C ASN A 83 -16.24 6.58 -2.04
N GLU A 84 -16.72 5.34 -2.15
CA GLU A 84 -16.79 4.43 -1.01
C GLU A 84 -15.38 4.06 -0.50
N ARG A 85 -14.42 3.83 -1.40
CA ARG A 85 -13.01 3.61 -1.01
C ARG A 85 -12.42 4.82 -0.31
N PHE A 86 -12.65 6.03 -0.83
CA PHE A 86 -12.19 7.28 -0.22
C PHE A 86 -12.80 7.46 1.18
N LYS A 87 -14.12 7.27 1.32
CA LYS A 87 -14.84 7.34 2.59
C LYS A 87 -14.26 6.37 3.63
N ARG A 88 -13.99 5.13 3.24
CA ARG A 88 -13.38 4.13 4.13
C ARG A 88 -11.95 4.47 4.51
N ALA A 89 -11.14 4.93 3.55
CA ALA A 89 -9.78 5.38 3.82
C ALA A 89 -9.76 6.55 4.80
N LYS A 90 -10.67 7.53 4.61
CA LYS A 90 -10.87 8.66 5.53
C LYS A 90 -11.24 8.20 6.93
N LYS A 91 -12.23 7.31 7.06
CA LYS A 91 -12.66 6.76 8.35
C LYS A 91 -11.53 6.05 9.11
N LEU A 92 -10.61 5.43 8.38
CA LEU A 92 -9.45 4.71 8.95
C LEU A 92 -8.21 5.61 9.12
N GLY A 93 -8.30 6.92 8.85
CA GLY A 93 -7.14 7.82 8.93
C GLY A 93 -6.04 7.55 7.91
N ARG A 94 -6.35 6.87 6.80
CA ARG A 94 -5.36 6.41 5.79
C ARG A 94 -5.14 7.37 4.62
N LEU A 95 -5.66 8.60 4.70
CA LEU A 95 -5.51 9.60 3.63
C LEU A 95 -4.11 10.24 3.62
N ASN A 96 -3.52 10.46 4.78
CA ASN A 96 -2.23 11.14 4.93
C ASN A 96 -1.19 10.15 5.48
N ARG A 97 -0.70 9.25 4.61
CA ARG A 97 0.31 8.25 4.99
C ARG A 97 1.75 8.75 4.86
N THR A 98 1.95 9.91 4.25
CA THR A 98 3.24 10.59 4.28
C THR A 98 3.41 11.13 5.69
N LYS A 99 4.22 10.44 6.51
CA LYS A 99 4.70 10.99 7.76
C LYS A 99 5.46 12.26 7.39
N GLU A 100 5.14 13.40 8.01
CA GLU A 100 5.99 14.57 7.91
C GLU A 100 7.40 14.12 8.34
N GLU A 101 8.39 14.34 7.48
CA GLU A 101 9.78 14.04 7.83
C GLU A 101 10.11 14.93 9.03
N GLU A 102 10.11 14.35 10.23
CA GLU A 102 10.69 14.99 11.39
C GLU A 102 12.15 15.29 11.01
N SER A 103 12.52 16.57 11.02
CA SER A 103 13.89 17.00 10.73
C SER A 103 14.79 16.48 11.85
N PHE A 104 15.32 15.28 11.66
CA PHE A 104 16.39 14.75 12.48
C PHE A 104 17.71 15.25 11.89
N THR A 105 18.40 16.12 12.61
CA THR A 105 19.80 16.44 12.37
C THR A 105 20.64 15.56 13.30
N PRO A 106 21.21 14.45 12.82
CA PRO A 106 22.17 13.68 13.62
C PRO A 106 23.38 14.56 13.95
N CYS A 107 23.83 14.51 15.20
CA CYS A 107 25.14 15.03 15.57
C CYS A 107 26.22 14.10 15.01
N PHE A 108 27.14 14.63 14.21
CA PHE A 108 28.29 13.89 13.67
C PHE A 108 29.63 14.34 14.27
N GLU A 109 29.60 15.35 15.14
CA GLU A 109 30.79 15.95 15.73
C GLU A 109 30.89 15.56 17.21
N PHE A 110 31.97 14.86 17.54
CA PHE A 110 32.25 14.38 18.89
C PHE A 110 33.63 14.85 19.31
N THR A 111 33.74 15.25 20.56
CA THR A 111 35.02 15.61 21.18
C THR A 111 35.30 14.67 22.33
N ILE A 112 36.59 14.46 22.61
CA ILE A 112 37.02 13.70 23.78
C ILE A 112 37.60 14.68 24.80
N GLY A 113 37.15 14.56 26.05
CA GLY A 113 37.69 15.36 27.16
C GLY A 113 39.16 15.06 27.44
N GLU A 114 39.80 15.93 28.22
CA GLU A 114 41.18 15.72 28.67
C GLU A 114 41.30 14.46 29.54
N VAL A 115 42.34 13.68 29.28
CA VAL A 115 42.63 12.45 30.03
C VAL A 115 43.54 12.80 31.21
N GLU A 116 42.94 12.93 32.39
CA GLU A 116 43.67 13.29 33.62
C GLU A 116 44.23 12.05 34.32
N ASP A 117 43.45 10.96 34.33
CA ASP A 117 43.81 9.71 35.01
C ASP A 117 44.35 8.63 34.07
N LYS A 118 45.35 7.88 34.57
CA LYS A 118 45.90 6.71 33.89
C LYS A 118 45.82 5.48 34.79
N TYR A 119 45.09 4.48 34.32
CA TYR A 119 44.89 3.19 34.96
C TYR A 119 45.79 2.13 34.33
N ASP A 120 46.40 1.29 35.17
CA ASP A 120 47.26 0.18 34.71
C ASP A 120 46.50 -0.91 33.97
N ASN A 121 45.21 -1.09 34.31
CA ASN A 121 44.36 -2.06 33.63
C ASN A 121 43.89 -1.47 32.29
N PRO A 122 44.26 -2.08 31.15
CA PRO A 122 43.95 -1.54 29.83
C PRO A 122 42.44 -1.49 29.54
N ILE A 123 41.66 -2.41 30.11
CA ILE A 123 40.19 -2.42 29.95
C ILE A 123 39.58 -1.23 30.69
N LYS A 124 40.02 -0.98 31.92
CA LYS A 124 39.55 0.16 32.72
C LYS A 124 39.99 1.49 32.10
N GLN A 125 41.20 1.55 31.55
CA GLN A 125 41.67 2.74 30.84
C GLN A 125 40.79 3.05 29.63
N ALA A 126 40.44 2.04 28.83
CA ALA A 126 39.57 2.22 27.66
C ALA A 126 38.16 2.66 28.06
N GLU A 127 37.59 2.05 29.10
CA GLU A 127 36.28 2.44 29.67
C GLU A 127 36.27 3.91 30.10
N TYR A 128 37.29 4.34 30.85
CA TYR A 128 37.43 5.73 31.29
C TYR A 128 37.53 6.69 30.09
N VAL A 129 38.42 6.42 29.13
CA VAL A 129 38.61 7.28 27.95
C VAL A 129 37.34 7.40 27.11
N TYR A 130 36.60 6.31 26.89
CA TYR A 130 35.33 6.36 26.15
C TYR A 130 34.22 7.09 26.89
N SER A 131 34.24 7.09 28.23
CA SER A 131 33.29 7.88 29.02
C SER A 131 33.46 9.40 28.86
N LEU A 132 34.61 9.86 28.33
CA LEU A 132 34.91 11.27 28.09
C LEU A 132 34.42 11.78 26.73
N ILE A 133 33.90 10.90 25.86
CA ILE A 133 33.34 11.30 24.57
C ILE A 133 32.05 12.08 24.82
N LYS A 134 31.98 13.30 24.30
CA LYS A 134 30.81 14.18 24.39
C LYS A 134 30.42 14.65 22.98
N GLU A 135 29.12 14.82 22.78
CA GLU A 135 28.60 15.48 21.59
C GLU A 135 29.03 16.95 21.59
N GLU A 136 29.51 17.45 20.46
CA GLU A 136 29.78 18.87 20.29
C GLU A 136 28.44 19.58 20.07
N VAL A 137 27.97 20.32 21.07
CA VAL A 137 26.73 21.11 20.97
C VAL A 137 27.07 22.39 20.20
N THR A 138 26.69 22.44 18.93
CA THR A 138 26.73 23.67 18.11
C THR A 138 25.62 24.64 18.52
#